data_AF-K1Z4P8-F1
#
_entry.id   AF-K1Z4P8-F1
#
_cell.length_a   1.000
_cell.length_b   1.000
_cell.length_c   1.000
_cell.angle_alpha   90.00
_cell.angle_beta   90.00
_cell.angle_gamma   90.00
#
_symmetry.space_group_name_H-M   'P 1'
#
loop_
_entity.id
_entity.type
_entity.pdbx_description
1 polymer ?
#
loop_
_entity_poly.entity_id
_entity_poly.type
_entity_poly.pdbx_seq_one_letter_code
_entity_poly.pdbx_strand_id
1 'polypeptide(L)'
;MKNQWNRKSIRLRNYDYSKPGFYFVTICTQYRECWFGQIINDKMILNDTGTMIDKWWQKLPNKYNNVRLDEFKIMPDHIHGIIQIVLTDPIGADP
;
A
#
# COMPACT_ATOMS: atom_id res chain seq x y z
N MET A 1 -33.74 11.68 -1.52
CA MET A 1 -32.67 11.88 -2.52
C MET A 1 -31.96 10.55 -2.76
N LYS A 2 -32.00 10.00 -3.98
CA LYS A 2 -31.24 8.80 -4.35
C LYS A 2 -29.84 9.23 -4.78
N ASN A 3 -28.82 8.93 -3.98
CA ASN A 3 -27.41 9.07 -4.40
C ASN A 3 -27.07 7.97 -5.41
N GLN A 4 -27.32 8.21 -6.69
CA GLN A 4 -26.88 7.33 -7.79
C GLN A 4 -25.46 7.67 -8.22
N TRP A 5 -24.48 7.38 -7.36
CA TRP A 5 -23.09 7.30 -7.81
C TRP A 5 -22.89 5.93 -8.43
N ASN A 6 -23.06 5.83 -9.74
CA ASN A 6 -22.79 4.61 -10.50
C ASN A 6 -21.25 4.46 -10.60
N ARG A 7 -20.61 4.06 -9.48
CA ARG A 7 -19.17 3.92 -9.39
C ARG A 7 -18.72 2.82 -10.35
N LYS A 8 -18.24 3.22 -11.53
CA LYS A 8 -17.61 2.29 -12.46
C LYS A 8 -16.34 1.72 -11.82
N SER A 9 -16.10 0.44 -12.03
CA SER A 9 -14.84 -0.18 -11.60
C SER A 9 -13.69 0.49 -12.36
N ILE A 10 -12.69 0.96 -11.62
CA ILE A 10 -11.42 1.43 -12.17
C ILE A 10 -10.49 0.28 -12.57
N ARG A 11 -10.81 -0.96 -12.16
CA ARG A 11 -9.98 -2.13 -12.45
C ARG A 11 -10.11 -2.49 -13.92
N LEU A 12 -8.96 -2.76 -14.55
CA LEU A 12 -8.90 -3.25 -15.91
C LEU A 12 -9.63 -4.59 -15.98
N ARG A 13 -10.64 -4.67 -16.85
CA ARG A 13 -11.45 -5.87 -17.02
C ARG A 13 -10.55 -7.03 -17.49
N ASN A 14 -10.75 -8.21 -16.90
CA ASN A 14 -10.00 -9.44 -17.20
C ASN A 14 -8.50 -9.40 -16.87
N TYR A 15 -8.01 -8.39 -16.16
CA TYR A 15 -6.64 -8.40 -15.64
C TYR A 15 -6.58 -9.10 -14.29
N ASP A 16 -5.65 -10.04 -14.15
CA ASP A 16 -5.37 -10.73 -12.90
C ASP A 16 -4.30 -9.98 -12.11
N TYR A 17 -4.74 -9.32 -11.03
CA TYR A 17 -3.89 -8.52 -10.14
C TYR A 17 -3.06 -9.36 -9.16
N SER A 18 -3.15 -10.69 -9.22
CA SER A 18 -2.23 -11.58 -8.48
C SER A 18 -0.92 -11.83 -9.24
N LYS A 19 -0.86 -11.45 -10.53
CA LYS A 19 0.33 -11.65 -11.35
C LYS A 19 1.54 -10.86 -10.81
N PRO A 20 2.76 -11.38 -11.01
CA PRO A 20 3.97 -10.64 -10.72
C PRO A 20 3.99 -9.28 -11.44
N GLY A 21 4.49 -8.26 -10.75
CA GLY A 21 4.52 -6.90 -11.26
C GLY A 21 4.62 -5.87 -10.14
N PHE A 22 4.77 -4.60 -10.54
CA PHE A 22 4.75 -3.45 -9.65
C PHE A 22 3.35 -2.87 -9.55
N TYR A 23 2.92 -2.58 -8.33
CA TYR A 23 1.60 -2.03 -8.04
C TYR A 23 1.74 -0.80 -7.15
N PHE A 24 1.22 0.32 -7.65
CA PHE A 24 1.08 1.53 -6.84
C PHE A 24 -0.18 1.42 -5.97
N VAL A 25 -0.01 1.61 -4.67
CA VAL A 25 -1.05 1.49 -3.66
C VAL A 25 -1.19 2.82 -2.94
N THR A 26 -2.43 3.28 -2.77
CA THR A 26 -2.78 4.41 -1.91
C THR A 26 -3.80 3.96 -0.89
N ILE A 27 -3.56 4.24 0.38
CA ILE A 27 -4.50 3.95 1.47
C ILE A 27 -4.74 5.24 2.22
N CYS A 28 -5.97 5.73 2.19
CA CYS A 28 -6.40 6.91 2.94
C CYS A 28 -7.04 6.47 4.27
N THR A 29 -6.84 7.28 5.30
CA THR A 29 -7.62 7.18 6.54
C THR A 29 -9.08 7.50 6.27
N GLN A 30 -9.95 7.03 7.16
CA GLN A 30 -11.36 7.36 7.09
C GLN A 30 -11.53 8.88 7.24
N TYR A 31 -12.38 9.46 6.38
CA TYR A 31 -12.61 10.90 6.28
C TYR A 31 -11.36 11.76 6.08
N ARG A 32 -10.22 11.16 5.69
CA ARG A 32 -8.93 11.86 5.57
C ARG A 32 -8.48 12.54 6.86
N GLU A 33 -8.78 11.92 8.00
CA GLU A 33 -8.28 12.38 9.28
C GLU A 33 -6.76 12.18 9.37
N CYS A 34 -6.04 13.18 9.91
CA CYS A 34 -4.58 13.23 9.98
C CYS A 34 -4.00 12.33 11.09
N TRP A 35 -4.29 11.03 11.05
CA TRP A 35 -3.88 10.08 12.08
C TRP A 35 -2.38 9.80 12.11
N PHE A 36 -1.64 10.06 11.05
CA PHE A 36 -0.23 9.65 10.92
C PHE A 36 0.77 10.72 11.37
N GLY A 37 0.30 11.93 11.67
CA GLY A 37 1.13 13.05 12.11
C GLY A 37 0.75 14.34 11.40
N GLN A 38 1.73 15.21 11.18
CA GLN A 38 1.53 16.52 10.56
C GLN A 38 2.74 16.94 9.73
N ILE A 39 2.57 17.93 8.86
CA ILE A 39 3.65 18.55 8.10
C ILE A 39 4.04 19.87 8.78
N ILE A 40 5.32 20.03 9.10
CA ILE A 40 5.89 21.28 9.64
C ILE A 40 7.11 21.65 8.80
N ASN A 41 7.14 22.87 8.25
CA ASN A 41 8.23 23.35 7.38
C ASN A 41 8.56 22.35 6.25
N ASP A 42 7.54 21.93 5.52
CA ASP A 42 7.61 20.97 4.39
C ASP A 42 8.17 19.58 4.75
N LYS A 43 8.22 19.23 6.04
CA LYS A 43 8.67 17.93 6.53
C LYS A 43 7.54 17.20 7.22
N MET A 44 7.36 15.94 6.86
CA MET A 44 6.44 15.05 7.56
C MET A 44 7.01 14.70 8.95
N ILE A 45 6.27 15.05 10.00
CA ILE A 45 6.55 14.71 11.38
C ILE A 45 5.57 13.61 11.81
N LEU A 46 6.06 12.38 11.90
CA LEU A 46 5.26 11.23 12.31
C LEU A 46 4.90 11.30 13.79
N ASN A 47 3.69 10.88 14.12
CA ASN A 47 3.31 10.51 15.49
C ASN A 47 3.49 8.99 15.69
N ASP A 48 3.01 8.46 16.81
CA ASP A 48 3.11 7.02 17.13
C ASP A 48 2.41 6.14 16.09
N THR A 49 1.25 6.56 15.58
CA THR A 49 0.51 5.83 14.55
C THR A 49 1.26 5.85 13.21
N GLY A 50 1.79 7.00 12.80
CA GLY A 50 2.63 7.10 11.58
C GLY A 50 3.88 6.24 11.69
N THR A 51 4.54 6.25 12.84
CA THR A 51 5.72 5.41 13.13
C THR A 51 5.37 3.91 13.11
N MET A 52 4.20 3.54 13.64
CA MET A 52 3.69 2.17 13.58
C MET A 52 3.44 1.74 12.13
N ILE A 53 2.84 2.60 11.30
CA ILE A 53 2.58 2.31 9.88
C ILE A 53 3.89 2.10 9.12
N ASP A 54 4.88 2.97 9.30
CA ASP A 54 6.21 2.80 8.69
C ASP A 54 6.82 1.45 9.07
N LYS A 55 6.87 1.14 10.37
CA LYS A 55 7.38 -0.14 10.88
C LYS A 55 6.69 -1.35 10.25
N TRP A 56 5.36 -1.33 10.13
CA TRP A 56 4.62 -2.46 9.56
C TRP A 56 4.74 -2.55 8.04
N TRP A 57 4.81 -1.41 7.34
CA TRP A 57 5.11 -1.38 5.91
C TRP A 57 6.42 -2.10 5.64
N GLN A 58 7.50 -1.72 6.34
CA GLN A 58 8.83 -2.35 6.19
C GLN A 58 8.86 -3.84 6.56
N LYS A 59 7.90 -4.32 7.36
CA LYS A 59 7.79 -5.74 7.72
C LYS A 59 7.03 -6.58 6.70
N LEU A 60 6.43 -5.99 5.67
CA LEU A 60 5.68 -6.72 4.65
C LEU A 60 6.50 -7.85 4.00
N PRO A 61 7.77 -7.64 3.55
CA PRO A 61 8.58 -8.70 2.97
C PRO A 61 8.86 -9.87 3.92
N ASN A 62 8.95 -9.59 5.23
CA ASN A 62 9.18 -10.64 6.23
C ASN A 62 7.93 -11.51 6.47
N LYS A 63 6.75 -10.96 6.18
CA LYS A 63 5.48 -11.67 6.34
C LYS A 63 5.04 -12.37 5.05
N TYR A 64 5.41 -11.80 3.89
CA TYR A 64 5.01 -12.27 2.58
C TYR A 64 6.25 -12.45 1.69
N ASN A 65 6.67 -13.70 1.51
CA ASN A 65 7.88 -14.05 0.75
C ASN A 65 7.83 -13.61 -0.73
N ASN A 66 6.64 -13.34 -1.25
CA ASN A 66 6.42 -12.90 -2.63
C ASN A 66 6.25 -11.39 -2.76
N VAL A 67 6.48 -10.61 -1.70
CA VAL A 67 6.35 -9.16 -1.69
C VAL A 67 7.70 -8.50 -1.50
N ARG A 68 8.04 -7.58 -2.38
CA ARG A 68 9.14 -6.63 -2.20
C ARG A 68 8.57 -5.21 -2.16
N LEU A 69 9.30 -4.30 -1.51
CA LEU A 69 8.92 -2.90 -1.39
C LEU A 69 9.83 -2.04 -2.27
N ASP A 70 9.24 -0.98 -2.79
CA ASP A 70 9.94 0.11 -3.46
C ASP A 70 9.47 1.43 -2.79
N GLU A 71 9.48 2.56 -3.50
CA GLU A 71 9.13 3.89 -2.97
C GLU A 71 7.88 3.89 -2.10
N PHE A 72 8.00 4.55 -0.94
CA PHE A 72 6.97 4.63 0.08
C PHE A 72 6.98 6.02 0.73
N LYS A 73 5.79 6.59 0.93
CA LYS A 73 5.58 7.88 1.58
C LYS A 73 4.39 7.82 2.51
N ILE A 74 4.57 8.42 3.69
CA ILE A 74 3.50 8.69 4.64
C ILE A 74 3.19 10.18 4.59
N MET A 75 1.91 10.50 4.41
CA MET A 75 1.32 11.83 4.58
C MET A 75 0.43 11.80 5.82
N PRO A 76 -0.02 12.95 6.35
CA PRO A 76 -0.81 12.99 7.59
C PRO A 76 -2.03 12.05 7.61
N ASP A 77 -2.72 11.91 6.48
CA ASP A 77 -4.01 11.24 6.33
C ASP A 77 -4.00 10.06 5.34
N HIS A 78 -2.85 9.76 4.71
CA HIS A 78 -2.76 8.66 3.76
C HIS A 78 -1.32 8.18 3.59
N ILE A 79 -1.19 7.01 3.00
CA ILE A 79 0.09 6.48 2.53
C ILE A 79 0.03 6.21 1.03
N HIS A 80 1.20 6.35 0.40
CA HIS A 80 1.45 5.91 -0.96
C HIS A 80 2.63 4.95 -0.93
N GLY A 81 2.55 3.86 -1.68
CA GLY A 81 3.69 2.97 -1.81
C GLY A 81 3.62 2.10 -3.05
N ILE A 82 4.78 1.64 -3.49
CA ILE A 82 4.92 0.66 -4.54
C ILE A 82 5.25 -0.69 -3.89
N ILE A 83 4.43 -1.70 -4.20
CA ILE A 83 4.72 -3.09 -3.88
C ILE A 83 5.05 -3.84 -5.16
N GLN A 84 6.04 -4.71 -5.11
CA GLN A 84 6.32 -5.65 -6.18
C GLN A 84 5.85 -7.04 -5.73
N ILE A 85 4.94 -7.62 -6.50
CA ILE A 85 4.64 -9.05 -6.40
C ILE A 85 5.66 -9.77 -7.27
N VAL A 86 6.38 -10.73 -6.70
CA VAL A 86 7.32 -11.59 -7.42
C VAL A 86 6.84 -13.04 -7.41
N LEU A 87 7.30 -13.85 -8.37
CA LEU A 87 7.13 -15.29 -8.26
C LEU A 87 7.90 -15.77 -7.03
N THR A 88 7.27 -16.58 -6.18
CA THR A 88 8.02 -17.38 -5.22
C THR A 88 8.75 -18.44 -6.01
N ASP A 89 10.01 -18.72 -5.67
CA ASP A 89 10.70 -19.88 -6.23
C ASP A 89 9.82 -21.13 -6.08
N PRO A 90 9.73 -22.00 -7.10
CA PRO A 90 9.12 -23.29 -6.91
C PRO A 90 9.92 -24.00 -5.82
N ILE A 91 9.31 -24.17 -4.64
CA ILE A 91 9.84 -25.05 -3.61
C ILE A 91 9.96 -26.40 -4.31
N GLY A 92 11.18 -26.90 -4.46
CA GLY A 92 11.54 -27.96 -5.40
C GLY A 92 10.48 -29.06 -5.46
N ALA A 93 9.88 -29.23 -6.64
CA ALA A 93 9.48 -30.57 -7.02
C ALA A 93 10.80 -31.29 -7.28
N ASP A 94 11.24 -32.12 -6.34
CA ASP A 94 12.27 -33.11 -6.63
C ASP A 94 11.80 -33.92 -7.86
N PRO A 95 12.70 -34.19 -8.82
CA PRO A 95 12.37 -34.90 -10.07
C PRO A 95 11.88 -36.33 -9.84
#